data_AF-B2AMC8-F1
#
_entry.id   AF-B2AMC8-F1
#
_cell.length_a   1.000
_cell.length_b   1.000
_cell.length_c   1.000
_cell.angle_alpha   90.00
_cell.angle_beta   90.00
_cell.angle_gamma   90.00
#
_symmetry.space_group_name_H-M   'P 1'
#
loop_
_entity.id
_entity.type
_entity.pdbx_description
1 polymer ?
#
loop_
_entity_poly.entity_id
_entity_poly.type
_entity_poly.pdbx_seq_one_letter_code
_entity_poly.pdbx_strand_id
1 'polypeptide(L)'
;MPRLALPFLDSVGETDEHGPEKGSLVRPWKAYWPPEAGSELHAMLEQNVPEVLTWRFNPKDPFDRPWQSWTKSAILSGKVCTSTVLQPAVNGVVYETPTAQEERAASEEARQRNSKLLDAQITSLHLPHTTPKQFNYLSGDPLYLTTKPYHTRLPFMGKIRRSNIIAQGYSGVNIYDLRNHEKEFTLDRSGFQYCHIPVPIAQWTNETAKNQYLPLMETWLKDYLRLVSRKPLTYRRGTSSAAPYNQPSADVTLNSGIRRLNLHLPEEAEKIMKGRWRMVGFADHRSPLSSLWRALTGPYQDRPLALLDHRSLAAHDLLGADVVFPHYCDEGYEVRYSPLHRWFYKSRMTPDEALLFKLYDSSPEEVRFCPHGAFVDPSVPEGTPQRASVELRAIIIG
;
A
#
# COMPACT_ATOMS: atom_id res chain seq x y z
N MET A 1 23.89 26.43 0.15
CA MET A 1 24.43 25.06 0.06
C MET A 1 23.75 24.35 -1.10
N PRO A 2 24.48 23.94 -2.14
CA PRO A 2 23.90 23.07 -3.17
C PRO A 2 23.39 21.81 -2.48
N ARG A 3 22.15 21.42 -2.75
CA ARG A 3 21.56 20.19 -2.19
C ARG A 3 22.40 19.02 -2.72
N LEU A 4 23.13 18.33 -1.85
CA LEU A 4 23.81 17.09 -2.20
C LEU A 4 22.77 16.13 -2.80
N ALA A 5 23.04 15.62 -4.00
CA ALA A 5 22.15 14.68 -4.67
C ALA A 5 22.08 13.38 -3.87
N LEU A 6 20.89 12.93 -3.50
CA LEU A 6 20.70 11.54 -3.13
C LEU A 6 20.69 10.72 -4.43
N PRO A 7 21.56 9.69 -4.57
CA PRO A 7 21.50 8.76 -5.70
C PRO A 7 20.14 8.05 -5.71
N PHE A 8 19.75 7.53 -6.88
CA PHE A 8 18.55 6.70 -6.97
C PHE A 8 18.70 5.51 -6.01
N LEU A 9 17.77 5.37 -5.07
CA LEU A 9 17.81 4.30 -4.08
C LEU A 9 17.02 3.11 -4.61
N ASP A 10 17.71 2.02 -4.92
CA ASP A 10 17.05 0.78 -5.34
C ASP A 10 16.39 0.05 -4.14
N SER A 11 15.41 -0.81 -4.42
CA SER A 11 14.71 -1.58 -3.40
C SER A 11 15.59 -2.58 -2.65
N VAL A 12 16.78 -2.92 -3.16
CA VAL A 12 17.76 -3.77 -2.44
C VAL A 12 18.68 -2.96 -1.53
N GLY A 13 18.56 -1.62 -1.51
CA GLY A 13 19.35 -0.76 -0.63
C GLY A 13 20.76 -0.44 -1.13
N GLU A 14 21.14 -0.92 -2.31
CA GLU A 14 22.40 -0.60 -2.97
C GLU A 14 22.24 0.64 -3.85
N THR A 15 23.25 1.51 -3.84
CA THR A 15 23.54 2.35 -5.01
C THR A 15 23.89 1.42 -6.17
N ASP A 16 23.44 1.72 -7.39
CA ASP A 16 23.56 0.88 -8.61
C ASP A 16 25.01 0.53 -9.05
N GLU A 17 26.00 0.52 -8.15
CA GLU A 17 27.39 0.18 -8.43
C GLU A 17 27.62 -1.33 -8.63
N HIS A 18 26.67 -2.19 -8.26
CA HIS A 18 26.82 -3.65 -8.36
C HIS A 18 25.72 -4.28 -9.23
N GLY A 19 26.16 -4.96 -10.30
CA GLY A 19 25.27 -5.63 -11.27
C GLY A 19 24.43 -6.77 -10.66
N PRO A 20 23.48 -7.34 -11.41
CA PRO A 20 22.50 -8.27 -10.87
C PRO A 20 23.15 -9.54 -10.28
N GLU A 21 22.93 -9.77 -8.98
CA GLU A 21 23.34 -11.00 -8.31
C GLU A 21 22.63 -12.25 -8.91
N LYS A 22 23.36 -13.36 -8.96
CA LYS A 22 22.88 -14.67 -9.43
C LYS A 22 21.68 -15.14 -8.60
N GLY A 23 20.50 -15.21 -9.22
CA GLY A 23 19.27 -15.72 -8.62
C GLY A 23 18.15 -14.69 -8.42
N SER A 24 18.40 -13.41 -8.75
CA SER A 24 17.40 -12.35 -8.63
C SER A 24 16.38 -12.35 -9.78
N LEU A 25 15.10 -12.14 -9.46
CA LEU A 25 14.03 -11.96 -10.46
C LEU A 25 14.35 -10.77 -11.37
N VAL A 26 14.06 -10.90 -12.67
CA VAL A 26 14.22 -9.80 -13.63
C VAL A 26 13.33 -8.63 -13.24
N ARG A 27 13.88 -7.41 -13.26
CA ARG A 27 13.17 -6.15 -12.95
C ARG A 27 13.16 -5.28 -14.22
N PRO A 28 12.13 -5.39 -15.07
CA PRO A 28 12.18 -4.84 -16.44
C PRO A 28 12.44 -3.34 -16.50
N TRP A 29 11.99 -2.59 -15.48
CA TRP A 29 12.15 -1.16 -15.41
C TRP A 29 13.61 -0.70 -15.25
N LYS A 30 14.50 -1.55 -14.69
CA LYS A 30 15.91 -1.22 -14.49
C LYS A 30 16.69 -0.99 -15.78
N ALA A 31 16.25 -1.59 -16.90
CA ALA A 31 16.86 -1.37 -18.21
C ALA A 31 16.64 0.06 -18.76
N TYR A 32 15.82 0.87 -18.08
CA TYR A 32 15.40 2.19 -18.55
C TYR A 32 15.53 3.27 -17.47
N TRP A 33 15.72 2.91 -16.20
CA TRP A 33 15.78 3.88 -15.11
C TRP A 33 16.82 3.51 -14.06
N PRO A 34 17.68 4.46 -13.64
CA PRO A 34 17.79 5.85 -14.13
C PRO A 34 18.19 5.95 -15.62
N PRO A 35 17.76 6.99 -16.36
CA PRO A 35 18.11 7.12 -17.77
C PRO A 35 19.58 7.53 -17.92
N GLU A 36 20.34 6.80 -18.73
CA GLU A 36 21.73 7.15 -19.04
C GLU A 36 21.80 8.45 -19.85
N ALA A 37 22.80 9.30 -19.57
CA ALA A 37 23.02 10.53 -20.32
C ALA A 37 23.25 10.22 -21.80
N GLY A 38 22.50 10.89 -22.69
CA GLY A 38 22.54 10.66 -24.13
C GLY A 38 21.65 9.50 -24.64
N SER A 39 20.98 8.76 -23.75
CA SER A 39 19.97 7.78 -24.16
C SER A 39 18.73 8.46 -24.78
N GLU A 40 17.98 7.72 -25.62
CA GLU A 40 16.72 8.20 -26.22
C GLU A 40 15.74 8.68 -25.14
N LEU A 41 15.65 7.96 -24.02
CA LEU A 41 14.80 8.32 -22.90
C LEU A 41 15.29 9.61 -22.21
N HIS A 42 16.60 9.78 -22.01
CA HIS A 42 17.15 11.00 -21.41
C HIS A 42 16.84 12.24 -22.27
N ALA A 43 17.12 12.18 -23.57
CA ALA A 43 16.85 13.27 -24.50
C ALA A 43 15.35 13.61 -24.55
N MET A 44 14.48 12.58 -24.51
CA MET A 44 13.03 12.78 -24.43
C MET A 44 12.62 13.50 -23.14
N LEU A 45 13.15 13.08 -21.98
CA LEU A 45 12.85 13.72 -20.71
C LEU A 45 13.36 15.16 -20.66
N GLU A 46 14.56 15.44 -21.17
CA GLU A 46 15.09 16.81 -21.30
C GLU A 46 14.17 17.71 -22.13
N GLN A 47 13.62 17.19 -23.22
CA GLN A 47 12.75 17.98 -24.10
C GLN A 47 11.34 18.21 -23.52
N ASN A 48 10.77 17.20 -22.86
CA ASN A 48 9.34 17.19 -22.51
C ASN A 48 9.08 17.49 -21.03
N VAL A 49 9.96 17.03 -20.13
CA VAL A 49 9.81 17.14 -18.66
C VAL A 49 11.18 17.23 -17.97
N PRO A 50 11.99 18.27 -18.24
CA PRO A 50 13.37 18.36 -17.75
C PRO A 50 13.48 18.40 -16.22
N GLU A 51 12.41 18.80 -15.52
CA GLU A 51 12.38 18.83 -14.06
C GLU A 51 12.54 17.43 -13.45
N VAL A 52 12.15 16.37 -14.16
CA VAL A 52 12.31 14.97 -13.73
C VAL A 52 13.76 14.62 -13.43
N LEU A 53 14.70 15.11 -14.24
CA LEU A 53 16.12 14.77 -14.15
C LEU A 53 16.81 15.48 -12.98
N THR A 54 16.29 16.64 -12.59
CA THR A 54 16.91 17.54 -11.60
C THR A 54 16.18 17.56 -10.25
N TRP A 55 14.92 17.13 -10.19
CA TRP A 55 14.15 17.12 -8.95
C TRP A 55 14.70 16.14 -7.91
N ARG A 56 14.59 16.51 -6.64
CA ARG A 56 15.05 15.70 -5.50
C ARG A 56 14.03 15.77 -4.37
N PHE A 57 13.84 14.64 -3.69
CA PHE A 57 12.96 14.55 -2.52
C PHE A 57 13.45 15.47 -1.40
N ASN A 58 12.52 16.22 -0.81
CA ASN A 58 12.79 17.09 0.34
C ASN A 58 12.06 16.53 1.58
N PRO A 59 12.77 15.96 2.56
CA PRO A 59 12.15 15.46 3.80
C PRO A 59 11.38 16.54 4.58
N LYS A 60 11.76 17.82 4.42
CA LYS A 60 11.08 18.96 5.06
C LYS A 60 9.78 19.36 4.35
N ASP A 61 9.57 18.91 3.12
CA ASP A 61 8.34 19.13 2.36
C ASP A 61 7.88 17.83 1.68
N PRO A 62 7.38 16.85 2.45
CA PRO A 62 6.95 15.55 1.93
C PRO A 62 5.68 15.60 1.06
N PHE A 63 5.09 16.80 0.90
CA PHE A 63 3.92 17.04 0.06
C PHE A 63 4.29 17.39 -1.38
N ASP A 64 5.54 17.77 -1.65
CA ASP A 64 5.99 18.08 -2.99
C ASP A 64 6.06 16.79 -3.83
N ARG A 65 5.15 16.68 -4.81
CA ARG A 65 4.95 15.48 -5.65
C ARG A 65 4.80 15.85 -7.13
N PRO A 66 5.79 16.50 -7.75
CA PRO A 66 5.64 17.05 -9.09
C PRO A 66 5.47 15.96 -10.17
N TRP A 67 5.83 14.71 -9.89
CA TRP A 67 5.54 13.59 -10.80
C TRP A 67 4.05 13.37 -11.10
N GLN A 68 3.15 13.84 -10.24
CA GLN A 68 1.72 13.79 -10.52
C GLN A 68 1.32 14.71 -11.68
N SER A 69 1.94 15.89 -11.81
CA SER A 69 1.70 16.81 -12.93
C SER A 69 2.45 16.35 -14.18
N TRP A 70 3.69 15.86 -14.04
CA TRP A 70 4.48 15.32 -15.15
C TRP A 70 3.76 14.17 -15.85
N THR A 71 3.24 13.21 -15.09
CA THR A 71 2.52 12.06 -15.65
C THR A 71 1.24 12.50 -16.37
N LYS A 72 0.53 13.51 -15.85
CA LYS A 72 -0.67 14.07 -16.51
C LYS A 72 -0.31 14.79 -17.82
N SER A 73 0.74 15.60 -17.80
CA SER A 73 1.27 16.29 -18.99
C SER A 73 1.65 15.29 -20.09
N ALA A 74 2.35 14.20 -19.71
CA ALA A 74 2.73 13.12 -20.63
C ALA A 74 1.51 12.34 -21.20
N ILE A 75 0.44 12.17 -20.42
CA ILE A 75 -0.80 11.54 -20.93
C ILE A 75 -1.50 12.47 -21.93
N LEU A 76 -1.60 13.76 -21.61
CA LEU A 76 -2.30 14.75 -22.43
C LEU A 76 -1.61 14.99 -23.78
N SER A 77 -0.31 14.69 -23.91
CA SER A 77 0.42 14.74 -25.17
C SER A 77 0.19 13.54 -26.11
N GLY A 78 -0.77 12.66 -25.80
CA GLY A 78 -1.26 11.61 -26.71
C GLY A 78 -0.42 10.34 -26.77
N LYS A 79 0.56 10.17 -25.86
CA LYS A 79 1.50 9.04 -25.85
C LYS A 79 1.14 8.06 -24.75
N VAL A 80 0.09 7.25 -24.96
CA VAL A 80 -0.47 6.35 -23.95
C VAL A 80 0.25 4.99 -23.94
N CYS A 81 0.75 4.55 -22.78
CA CYS A 81 1.04 3.13 -22.55
C CYS A 81 -0.28 2.39 -22.28
N THR A 82 -0.66 1.49 -23.17
CA THR A 82 -1.85 0.65 -23.03
C THR A 82 -1.67 -0.32 -21.85
N SER A 83 -2.55 -0.24 -20.85
CA SER A 83 -2.73 -1.33 -19.87
C SER A 83 -3.64 -2.38 -20.51
N THR A 84 -3.07 -3.45 -21.03
CA THR A 84 -3.87 -4.57 -21.55
C THR A 84 -3.95 -5.65 -20.49
N VAL A 85 -5.17 -5.96 -20.06
CA VAL A 85 -5.52 -7.17 -19.31
C VAL A 85 -5.36 -8.34 -20.28
N LEU A 86 -4.53 -9.31 -19.95
CA LEU A 86 -4.40 -10.57 -20.70
C LEU A 86 -4.75 -11.74 -19.80
N GLN A 87 -5.30 -12.78 -20.42
CA GLN A 87 -5.71 -14.02 -19.77
C GLN A 87 -4.49 -14.90 -19.43
N PRO A 88 -4.58 -15.71 -18.35
CA PRO A 88 -3.44 -16.43 -17.81
C PRO A 88 -3.01 -17.58 -18.72
N ALA A 89 -1.69 -17.79 -18.82
CA ALA A 89 -1.09 -19.04 -19.26
C ALA A 89 -0.49 -19.80 -18.08
N VAL A 90 -0.38 -21.11 -18.23
CA VAL A 90 -0.30 -22.11 -17.15
C VAL A 90 1.13 -22.57 -16.87
N ASN A 91 1.40 -22.80 -15.58
CA ASN A 91 2.45 -23.61 -14.95
C ASN A 91 3.93 -23.18 -15.11
N GLY A 92 4.55 -22.91 -13.95
CA GLY A 92 5.96 -23.22 -13.72
C GLY A 92 6.16 -23.73 -12.30
N VAL A 93 7.06 -24.69 -12.14
CA VAL A 93 7.40 -25.33 -10.87
C VAL A 93 8.62 -24.61 -10.30
N VAL A 94 8.51 -24.11 -9.07
CA VAL A 94 9.65 -23.59 -8.30
C VAL A 94 10.04 -24.64 -7.26
N TYR A 95 11.32 -24.96 -7.18
CA TYR A 95 11.87 -25.87 -6.18
C TYR A 95 12.30 -25.08 -4.93
N GLU A 96 11.77 -25.45 -3.77
CA GLU A 96 12.12 -24.87 -2.46
C GLU A 96 13.13 -25.76 -1.72
N THR A 97 13.94 -25.18 -0.83
CA THR A 97 14.89 -25.90 0.02
C THR A 97 14.18 -26.61 1.20
N PRO A 98 14.72 -27.71 1.75
CA PRO A 98 14.07 -28.48 2.82
C PRO A 98 13.77 -27.69 4.11
N THR A 99 14.68 -26.80 4.52
CA THR A 99 14.47 -25.91 5.68
C THR A 99 13.33 -24.92 5.45
N ALA A 100 13.20 -24.39 4.23
CA ALA A 100 12.08 -23.51 3.88
C ALA A 100 10.74 -24.27 3.88
N GLN A 101 10.76 -25.59 3.57
CA GLN A 101 9.56 -26.43 3.61
C GLN A 101 9.08 -26.67 5.05
N GLU A 102 9.98 -26.92 6.00
CA GLU A 102 9.63 -27.13 7.41
C GLU A 102 9.09 -25.86 8.08
N GLU A 103 9.75 -24.71 7.87
CA GLU A 103 9.26 -23.40 8.35
C GLU A 103 7.90 -23.05 7.76
N ARG A 104 7.70 -23.35 6.47
CA ARG A 104 6.41 -23.18 5.79
C ARG A 104 5.34 -24.08 6.38
N ALA A 105 5.64 -25.35 6.68
CA ALA A 105 4.70 -26.28 7.28
C ALA A 105 4.26 -25.83 8.69
N ALA A 106 5.20 -25.43 9.54
CA ALA A 106 4.89 -24.92 10.88
C ALA A 106 4.08 -23.60 10.83
N SER A 107 4.44 -22.70 9.91
CA SER A 107 3.68 -21.47 9.65
C SER A 107 2.25 -21.77 9.19
N GLU A 108 2.08 -22.78 8.34
CA GLU A 108 0.79 -23.21 7.82
C GLU A 108 -0.12 -23.82 8.90
N GLU A 109 0.43 -24.65 9.79
CA GLU A 109 -0.32 -25.20 10.93
C GLU A 109 -0.80 -24.09 11.88
N ALA A 110 0.07 -23.12 12.18
CA ALA A 110 -0.29 -21.97 13.00
C ALA A 110 -1.41 -21.16 12.34
N ARG A 111 -1.32 -20.91 11.02
CA ARG A 111 -2.34 -20.21 10.24
C ARG A 111 -3.68 -20.94 10.24
N GLN A 112 -3.68 -22.26 10.07
CA GLN A 112 -4.91 -23.06 10.12
C GLN A 112 -5.58 -23.00 11.50
N ARG A 113 -4.80 -23.12 12.58
CA ARG A 113 -5.30 -22.96 13.95
C ARG A 113 -5.93 -21.58 14.15
N ASN A 114 -5.23 -20.53 13.74
CA ASN A 114 -5.70 -19.16 13.85
C ASN A 114 -6.97 -18.90 13.02
N SER A 115 -7.04 -19.46 11.82
CA SER A 115 -8.21 -19.32 10.93
C SER A 115 -9.44 -20.00 11.54
N LYS A 116 -9.28 -21.17 12.17
CA LYS A 116 -10.37 -21.83 12.91
C LYS A 116 -10.85 -21.00 14.11
N LEU A 117 -9.92 -20.37 14.84
CA LEU A 117 -10.28 -19.47 15.95
C LEU A 117 -11.01 -18.23 15.45
N LEU A 118 -10.60 -17.67 14.31
CA LEU A 118 -11.30 -16.58 13.64
C LEU A 118 -12.71 -17.00 13.21
N ASP A 119 -12.87 -18.18 12.62
CA ASP A 119 -14.19 -18.71 12.22
C ASP A 119 -15.12 -18.87 13.42
N ALA A 120 -14.60 -19.39 14.53
CA ALA A 120 -15.34 -19.48 15.78
C ALA A 120 -15.72 -18.10 16.33
N GLN A 121 -14.81 -17.12 16.26
CA GLN A 121 -15.06 -15.74 16.68
C GLN A 121 -16.15 -15.09 15.80
N ILE A 122 -16.05 -15.21 14.48
CA ILE A 122 -17.04 -14.73 13.50
C ILE A 122 -18.43 -15.31 13.81
N THR A 123 -18.49 -16.62 14.05
CA THR A 123 -19.74 -17.33 14.37
C THR A 123 -20.32 -16.85 15.71
N SER A 124 -19.50 -16.77 16.75
CA SER A 124 -19.92 -16.32 18.09
C SER A 124 -20.43 -14.88 18.10
N LEU A 125 -19.82 -14.01 17.30
CA LEU A 125 -20.23 -12.61 17.19
C LEU A 125 -21.40 -12.41 16.22
N HIS A 126 -21.83 -13.45 15.52
CA HIS A 126 -22.88 -13.39 14.49
C HIS A 126 -22.60 -12.31 13.43
N LEU A 127 -21.33 -12.19 13.01
CA LEU A 127 -20.94 -11.14 12.07
C LEU A 127 -21.64 -11.34 10.73
N PRO A 128 -22.41 -10.35 10.25
CA PRO A 128 -22.94 -10.40 8.90
C PRO A 128 -21.79 -10.31 7.89
N HIS A 129 -22.00 -10.82 6.68
CA HIS A 129 -21.03 -10.69 5.61
C HIS A 129 -21.71 -10.31 4.31
N THR A 130 -20.88 -9.79 3.42
CA THR A 130 -21.23 -9.53 2.03
C THR A 130 -20.25 -10.29 1.15
N THR A 131 -20.72 -10.73 -0.01
CA THR A 131 -19.90 -11.49 -0.97
C THR A 131 -19.88 -10.70 -2.27
N PRO A 132 -18.83 -9.89 -2.55
CA PRO A 132 -18.72 -9.20 -3.82
C PRO A 132 -18.75 -10.19 -4.98
N LYS A 133 -19.34 -9.76 -6.11
CA LYS A 133 -19.35 -10.56 -7.35
C LYS A 133 -17.94 -11.04 -7.74
N GLN A 134 -16.95 -10.18 -7.49
CA GLN A 134 -15.55 -10.44 -7.76
C GLN A 134 -14.67 -9.69 -6.76
N PHE A 135 -13.70 -10.39 -6.16
CA PHE A 135 -12.64 -9.81 -5.35
C PHE A 135 -11.29 -10.22 -5.95
N ASN A 136 -10.45 -9.25 -6.32
CA ASN A 136 -9.30 -9.54 -7.20
C ASN A 136 -8.03 -9.79 -6.41
N TYR A 137 -7.39 -10.94 -6.54
CA TYR A 137 -6.05 -11.18 -5.98
C TYR A 137 -4.98 -11.02 -7.06
N LEU A 138 -3.71 -11.12 -6.66
CA LEU A 138 -2.62 -11.40 -7.59
C LEU A 138 -2.88 -12.73 -8.27
N SER A 139 -2.80 -12.75 -9.60
CA SER A 139 -2.86 -13.98 -10.40
C SER A 139 -1.66 -14.89 -10.13
N GLY A 140 -1.85 -16.20 -10.33
CA GLY A 140 -0.76 -17.18 -10.33
C GLY A 140 0.07 -17.20 -11.62
N ASP A 141 0.28 -16.05 -12.26
CA ASP A 141 0.93 -15.98 -13.58
C ASP A 141 2.40 -16.48 -13.51
N PRO A 142 2.81 -17.42 -14.39
CA PRO A 142 4.19 -17.93 -14.43
C PRO A 142 5.25 -16.85 -14.64
N LEU A 143 4.88 -15.67 -15.16
CA LEU A 143 5.76 -14.51 -15.25
C LEU A 143 6.46 -14.21 -13.92
N TYR A 144 5.76 -14.39 -12.80
CA TYR A 144 6.28 -14.06 -11.47
C TYR A 144 7.35 -15.03 -10.96
N LEU A 145 7.63 -16.11 -11.70
CA LEU A 145 8.74 -17.01 -11.41
C LEU A 145 10.07 -16.48 -11.91
N THR A 146 10.04 -15.62 -12.93
CA THR A 146 11.25 -15.08 -13.58
C THR A 146 11.33 -13.56 -13.50
N THR A 147 10.21 -12.88 -13.27
CA THR A 147 10.10 -11.43 -13.33
C THR A 147 9.38 -10.88 -12.11
N LYS A 148 9.98 -9.90 -11.46
CA LYS A 148 9.38 -9.28 -10.28
C LYS A 148 8.15 -8.45 -10.70
N PRO A 149 7.03 -8.51 -9.95
CA PRO A 149 5.94 -7.57 -10.15
C PRO A 149 6.43 -6.14 -9.91
N TYR A 150 5.89 -5.18 -10.66
CA TYR A 150 6.15 -3.77 -10.46
C TYR A 150 4.97 -2.91 -10.89
N HIS A 151 4.92 -1.71 -10.32
CA HIS A 151 4.12 -0.59 -10.77
C HIS A 151 5.02 0.66 -10.83
N THR A 152 5.02 1.36 -11.96
CA THR A 152 5.87 2.53 -12.17
C THR A 152 5.09 3.84 -12.20
N ARG A 153 5.64 4.84 -11.51
CA ARG A 153 5.25 6.26 -11.53
C ARG A 153 6.11 7.10 -12.47
N LEU A 154 7.05 6.46 -13.14
CA LEU A 154 7.93 7.14 -14.06
C LEU A 154 7.09 7.70 -15.22
N PRO A 155 7.44 8.90 -15.74
CA PRO A 155 6.74 9.51 -16.87
C PRO A 155 7.10 8.79 -18.19
N PHE A 156 7.37 7.49 -18.14
CA PHE A 156 7.78 6.70 -19.29
C PHE A 156 6.76 6.82 -20.41
N MET A 157 7.29 7.10 -21.60
CA MET A 157 6.59 7.02 -22.87
C MET A 157 7.30 5.92 -23.67
N GLY A 158 6.61 4.81 -23.99
CA GLY A 158 7.19 3.76 -24.85
C GLY A 158 7.05 2.30 -24.35
N LYS A 159 8.12 1.50 -24.52
CA LYS A 159 8.13 0.02 -24.51
C LYS A 159 7.85 -0.66 -23.15
N ILE A 160 7.86 0.09 -22.03
CA ILE A 160 7.52 -0.42 -20.69
C ILE A 160 6.05 -0.20 -20.38
N ARG A 161 5.38 -1.26 -19.92
CA ARG A 161 4.04 -1.15 -19.34
C ARG A 161 4.12 -0.46 -17.99
N ARG A 162 3.08 0.30 -17.62
CA ARG A 162 2.99 0.92 -16.29
C ARG A 162 3.05 -0.09 -15.14
N SER A 163 2.63 -1.32 -15.40
CA SER A 163 2.70 -2.42 -14.47
C SER A 163 2.66 -3.74 -15.22
N ASN A 164 3.27 -4.77 -14.64
CA ASN A 164 3.08 -6.16 -15.02
C ASN A 164 2.27 -6.94 -13.97
N ILE A 165 1.63 -6.26 -13.01
CA ILE A 165 0.74 -6.87 -12.02
C ILE A 165 -0.58 -7.21 -12.71
N ILE A 166 -0.93 -8.49 -12.66
CA ILE A 166 -2.10 -9.09 -13.29
C ILE A 166 -3.03 -9.55 -12.17
N ALA A 167 -4.25 -9.01 -12.20
CA ALA A 167 -5.32 -9.32 -11.29
C ALA A 167 -6.06 -10.60 -11.69
N GLN A 168 -6.47 -11.41 -10.72
CA GLN A 168 -7.39 -12.53 -10.91
C GLN A 168 -8.58 -12.38 -9.97
N GLY A 169 -9.78 -12.35 -10.55
CA GLY A 169 -11.03 -12.30 -9.80
C GLY A 169 -11.40 -13.62 -9.16
N TYR A 170 -11.80 -13.59 -7.90
CA TYR A 170 -12.37 -14.72 -7.17
C TYR A 170 -13.80 -14.39 -6.74
N SER A 171 -14.72 -15.31 -6.98
CA SER A 171 -16.09 -15.30 -6.45
C SER A 171 -16.14 -16.03 -5.11
N GLY A 172 -17.14 -15.74 -4.27
CA GLY A 172 -17.33 -16.47 -3.01
C GLY A 172 -16.39 -16.04 -1.88
N VAL A 173 -15.69 -14.91 -2.02
CA VAL A 173 -14.89 -14.32 -0.94
C VAL A 173 -15.83 -13.56 -0.02
N ASN A 174 -16.00 -14.05 1.21
CA ASN A 174 -16.80 -13.37 2.22
C ASN A 174 -16.00 -12.25 2.89
N ILE A 175 -16.62 -11.08 3.01
CA ILE A 175 -16.08 -9.93 3.73
C ILE A 175 -17.04 -9.61 4.87
N TYR A 176 -16.58 -9.78 6.11
CA TYR A 176 -17.41 -9.71 7.31
C TYR A 176 -17.52 -8.27 7.82
N ASP A 177 -18.72 -7.82 8.12
CA ASP A 177 -18.99 -6.48 8.67
C ASP A 177 -18.81 -6.50 10.19
N LEU A 178 -17.93 -5.63 10.68
CA LEU A 178 -17.55 -5.50 12.07
C LEU A 178 -18.37 -4.49 12.86
N ARG A 179 -19.40 -3.90 12.26
CA ARG A 179 -20.21 -2.89 12.93
C ARG A 179 -20.71 -3.39 14.29
N ASN A 180 -20.47 -2.60 15.34
CA ASN A 180 -20.75 -2.90 16.76
C ASN A 180 -19.82 -3.92 17.43
N HIS A 181 -18.82 -4.47 16.72
CA HIS A 181 -17.83 -5.42 17.23
C HIS A 181 -16.40 -4.91 17.03
N GLU A 182 -16.20 -3.60 16.85
CA GLU A 182 -14.92 -3.00 16.49
C GLU A 182 -13.83 -3.24 17.55
N LYS A 183 -14.23 -3.34 18.83
CA LYS A 183 -13.31 -3.52 19.96
C LYS A 183 -12.62 -4.89 19.96
N GLU A 184 -13.17 -5.87 19.24
CA GLU A 184 -12.60 -7.22 19.12
C GLU A 184 -11.37 -7.25 18.20
N PHE A 185 -11.17 -6.20 17.41
CA PHE A 185 -10.13 -6.09 16.39
C PHE A 185 -9.20 -4.92 16.72
N THR A 186 -7.97 -5.27 17.11
CA THR A 186 -6.94 -4.30 17.52
C THR A 186 -5.77 -4.28 16.55
N LEU A 187 -5.02 -3.17 16.56
CA LEU A 187 -3.82 -3.03 15.75
C LEU A 187 -2.82 -4.16 15.96
N ASP A 188 -2.59 -4.55 17.20
CA ASP A 188 -1.50 -5.47 17.55
C ASP A 188 -1.82 -6.92 17.18
N ARG A 189 -3.12 -7.26 17.13
CA ARG A 189 -3.60 -8.62 16.84
C ARG A 189 -4.10 -8.81 15.42
N SER A 190 -4.88 -7.87 14.90
CA SER A 190 -5.54 -7.98 13.59
C SER A 190 -4.81 -7.18 12.51
N GLY A 191 -4.00 -6.18 12.92
CA GLY A 191 -3.33 -5.24 12.02
C GLY A 191 -4.14 -3.98 11.73
N PHE A 192 -5.41 -3.93 12.15
CA PHE A 192 -6.32 -2.82 11.95
C PHE A 192 -7.26 -2.63 13.15
N GLN A 193 -7.84 -1.44 13.25
CA GLN A 193 -8.76 -1.04 14.29
C GLN A 193 -9.62 0.14 13.83
N TYR A 194 -10.91 0.13 14.16
CA TYR A 194 -11.79 1.27 13.97
C TYR A 194 -11.88 2.12 15.23
N CYS A 195 -11.83 3.43 15.06
CA CYS A 195 -11.85 4.42 16.13
C CYS A 195 -12.95 5.45 15.87
N HIS A 196 -13.63 5.86 16.94
CA HIS A 196 -14.51 7.03 16.89
C HIS A 196 -13.68 8.27 17.26
N ILE A 197 -13.45 9.13 16.27
CA ILE A 197 -12.60 10.32 16.36
C ILE A 197 -13.34 11.49 15.69
N PRO A 198 -14.34 12.11 16.35
CA PRO A 198 -15.01 13.28 15.82
C PRO A 198 -14.03 14.41 15.54
N VAL A 199 -14.21 15.13 14.42
CA VAL A 199 -13.39 16.29 14.06
C VAL A 199 -14.26 17.49 13.68
N PRO A 200 -13.91 18.71 14.11
CA PRO A 200 -14.71 19.91 13.85
C PRO A 200 -14.46 20.46 12.43
N ILE A 201 -14.51 19.60 11.40
CA ILE A 201 -14.25 19.98 10.01
C ILE A 201 -15.53 19.75 9.18
N ALA A 202 -16.25 20.83 8.93
CA ALA A 202 -17.46 20.80 8.10
C ALA A 202 -17.14 20.70 6.60
N GLN A 203 -16.10 21.41 6.14
CA GLN A 203 -15.69 21.43 4.74
C GLN A 203 -14.26 20.90 4.58
N TRP A 204 -14.14 19.82 3.82
CA TRP A 204 -12.85 19.22 3.51
C TRP A 204 -12.23 19.89 2.28
N THR A 205 -11.10 20.57 2.46
CA THR A 205 -10.22 21.13 1.42
C THR A 205 -8.78 20.71 1.70
N ASN A 206 -7.84 21.06 0.82
CA ASN A 206 -6.42 20.81 1.10
C ASN A 206 -5.93 21.66 2.28
N GLU A 207 -6.44 22.90 2.39
CA GLU A 207 -6.12 23.84 3.45
C GLU A 207 -6.68 23.38 4.80
N THR A 208 -7.95 22.97 4.87
CA THR A 208 -8.53 22.48 6.14
C THR A 208 -7.88 21.18 6.58
N ALA A 209 -7.58 20.27 5.64
CA ALA A 209 -6.84 19.06 5.97
C ALA A 209 -5.43 19.37 6.49
N LYS A 210 -4.68 20.24 5.82
CA LYS A 210 -3.30 20.57 6.22
C LYS A 210 -3.24 21.34 7.53
N ASN A 211 -4.10 22.35 7.71
CA ASN A 211 -3.99 23.31 8.81
C ASN A 211 -4.83 22.95 10.03
N GLN A 212 -5.85 22.08 9.87
CA GLN A 212 -6.74 21.67 10.98
C GLN A 212 -6.64 20.17 11.25
N TYR A 213 -6.82 19.34 10.21
CA TYR A 213 -6.88 17.89 10.39
C TYR A 213 -5.54 17.27 10.78
N LEU A 214 -4.46 17.59 10.07
CA LEU A 214 -3.14 17.02 10.37
C LEU A 214 -2.68 17.33 11.80
N PRO A 215 -2.75 18.58 12.32
CA PRO A 215 -2.41 18.87 13.71
C PRO A 215 -3.29 18.11 14.71
N LEU A 216 -4.61 18.02 14.46
CA LEU A 216 -5.53 17.29 15.35
C LEU A 216 -5.17 15.82 15.42
N MET A 217 -4.91 15.19 14.27
CA MET A 217 -4.52 13.79 14.20
C MET A 217 -3.11 13.54 14.75
N GLU A 218 -2.19 14.49 14.63
CA GLU A 218 -0.88 14.40 15.27
C GLU A 218 -1.02 14.29 16.79
N THR A 219 -1.79 15.18 17.41
CA THR A 219 -2.07 15.16 18.85
C THR A 219 -2.77 13.86 19.23
N TRP A 220 -3.84 13.50 18.53
CA TRP A 220 -4.58 12.28 18.80
C TRP A 220 -3.70 11.02 18.71
N LEU A 221 -2.83 10.91 17.69
CA LEU A 221 -1.93 9.77 17.54
C LEU A 221 -0.87 9.70 18.64
N LYS A 222 -0.33 10.85 19.08
CA LYS A 222 0.61 10.92 20.21
C LYS A 222 -0.04 10.41 21.49
N ASP A 223 -1.26 10.86 21.78
CA ASP A 223 -2.00 10.48 22.98
C ASP A 223 -2.44 9.01 22.94
N TYR A 224 -3.01 8.58 21.80
CA TYR A 224 -3.58 7.25 21.62
C TYR A 224 -2.51 6.15 21.71
N LEU A 225 -1.39 6.32 21.02
CA LEU A 225 -0.32 5.32 21.02
C LEU A 225 0.67 5.53 22.17
N ARG A 226 0.61 6.67 22.88
CA ARG A 226 1.59 7.11 23.88
C ARG A 226 3.01 7.22 23.33
N LEU A 227 3.15 7.71 22.10
CA LEU A 227 4.41 7.74 21.36
C LEU A 227 4.75 9.15 20.88
N VAL A 228 6.04 9.43 20.68
CA VAL A 228 6.49 10.71 20.13
C VAL A 228 6.41 10.64 18.61
N SER A 229 5.43 11.34 18.02
CA SER A 229 5.44 11.61 16.57
C SER A 229 6.50 12.68 16.27
N ARG A 230 7.51 12.35 15.43
CA ARG A 230 8.59 13.27 15.02
C ARG A 230 8.54 13.71 13.55
N LYS A 231 7.50 13.31 12.75
CA LYS A 231 7.21 13.59 11.29
C LYS A 231 7.28 12.33 10.41
N PRO A 232 6.78 12.32 9.14
CA PRO A 232 5.90 13.25 8.44
C PRO A 232 4.44 12.78 8.37
N LEU A 233 3.53 13.76 8.45
CA LEU A 233 2.10 13.60 8.18
C LEU A 233 1.80 13.92 6.73
N THR A 234 1.33 12.97 5.93
CA THR A 234 0.94 13.24 4.53
C THR A 234 -0.54 13.02 4.32
N TYR A 235 -1.22 13.99 3.72
CA TYR A 235 -2.65 13.92 3.46
C TYR A 235 -2.96 13.64 1.97
N ARG A 236 -4.01 12.85 1.69
CA ARG A 236 -4.65 12.78 0.37
C ARG A 236 -6.18 12.79 0.51
N ARG A 237 -6.82 13.61 -0.33
CA ARG A 237 -8.27 13.54 -0.59
C ARG A 237 -8.55 12.64 -1.78
N GLY A 238 -9.30 11.56 -1.58
CA GLY A 238 -9.89 10.80 -2.68
C GLY A 238 -11.20 11.43 -3.11
N THR A 239 -11.24 12.13 -4.24
CA THR A 239 -12.48 12.67 -4.85
C THR A 239 -12.69 12.18 -6.29
N SER A 240 -11.90 11.23 -6.77
CA SER A 240 -11.81 10.94 -8.20
C SER A 240 -12.95 10.08 -8.72
N SER A 241 -13.43 10.40 -9.92
CA SER A 241 -14.24 9.55 -10.80
C SER A 241 -13.57 8.23 -11.22
N ALA A 242 -12.27 8.07 -10.95
CA ALA A 242 -11.51 6.85 -11.24
C ALA A 242 -11.78 5.78 -10.18
N ALA A 243 -12.14 4.57 -10.62
CA ALA A 243 -12.36 3.44 -9.73
C ALA A 243 -11.11 3.19 -8.85
N PRO A 244 -11.26 2.95 -7.53
CA PRO A 244 -10.13 2.63 -6.65
C PRO A 244 -9.45 1.33 -7.06
N TYR A 245 -8.27 1.09 -6.51
CA TYR A 245 -7.59 -0.18 -6.70
C TYR A 245 -8.33 -1.30 -5.98
N ASN A 246 -8.61 -2.36 -6.74
CA ASN A 246 -9.53 -3.42 -6.34
C ASN A 246 -8.84 -4.75 -6.09
N GLN A 247 -7.51 -4.71 -5.91
CA GLN A 247 -6.73 -5.87 -5.53
C GLN A 247 -6.17 -5.64 -4.13
N PRO A 248 -6.13 -6.65 -3.27
CA PRO A 248 -5.50 -6.49 -2.00
C PRO A 248 -3.99 -6.44 -2.08
N SER A 249 -3.42 -5.53 -1.30
CA SER A 249 -1.99 -5.30 -1.16
C SER A 249 -1.66 -4.96 0.28
N ALA A 250 -0.39 -5.05 0.65
CA ALA A 250 0.18 -4.32 1.79
C ALA A 250 1.31 -3.44 1.26
N ASP A 251 1.43 -2.21 1.73
CA ASP A 251 2.13 -1.20 0.92
C ASP A 251 3.60 -1.02 1.22
N VAL A 252 4.03 -1.70 2.27
CA VAL A 252 5.35 -1.62 2.84
C VAL A 252 5.75 -3.05 3.15
N THR A 253 6.72 -3.54 2.40
CA THR A 253 7.49 -4.68 2.86
C THR A 253 8.34 -4.31 4.07
N LEU A 254 8.83 -5.29 4.81
CA LEU A 254 9.66 -5.02 5.99
C LEU A 254 10.90 -4.19 5.62
N ASN A 255 11.52 -4.49 4.49
CA ASN A 255 12.66 -3.72 3.98
C ASN A 255 12.24 -2.33 3.48
N SER A 256 11.07 -2.20 2.85
CA SER A 256 10.51 -0.90 2.46
C SER A 256 10.31 0.02 3.65
N GLY A 257 9.92 -0.51 4.82
CA GLY A 257 9.76 0.28 6.04
C GLY A 257 11.06 1.00 6.35
N ILE A 258 12.16 0.25 6.46
CA ILE A 258 13.49 0.79 6.77
C ILE A 258 13.91 1.84 5.73
N ARG A 259 13.68 1.56 4.43
CA ARG A 259 13.98 2.54 3.35
C ARG A 259 13.17 3.82 3.48
N ARG A 260 11.87 3.72 3.77
CA ARG A 260 11.01 4.90 3.98
C ARG A 260 11.44 5.70 5.20
N LEU A 261 11.87 5.04 6.27
CA LEU A 261 12.44 5.72 7.43
C LEU A 261 13.69 6.53 7.05
N ASN A 262 14.63 5.91 6.34
CA ASN A 262 15.84 6.59 5.85
C ASN A 262 15.52 7.74 4.87
N LEU A 263 14.52 7.57 4.00
CA LEU A 263 14.09 8.59 3.04
C LEU A 263 13.45 9.80 3.75
N HIS A 264 12.57 9.55 4.71
CA HIS A 264 11.78 10.61 5.37
C HIS A 264 12.47 11.24 6.59
N LEU A 265 13.34 10.51 7.27
CA LEU A 265 14.02 10.95 8.50
C LEU A 265 15.53 10.59 8.45
N PRO A 266 16.28 11.00 7.41
CA PRO A 266 17.66 10.55 7.21
C PRO A 266 18.60 10.86 8.40
N GLU A 267 18.41 12.01 9.05
CA GLU A 267 19.24 12.44 10.19
C GLU A 267 18.91 11.68 11.50
N GLU A 268 17.70 11.15 11.63
CA GLU A 268 17.22 10.49 12.86
C GLU A 268 17.12 8.96 12.72
N ALA A 269 17.18 8.43 11.49
CA ALA A 269 16.88 7.03 11.19
C ALA A 269 17.74 6.05 11.99
N GLU A 270 19.05 6.27 12.08
CA GLU A 270 19.95 5.37 12.84
C GLU A 270 19.57 5.29 14.33
N LYS A 271 19.14 6.41 14.91
CA LYS A 271 18.67 6.46 16.30
C LYS A 271 17.32 5.77 16.45
N ILE A 272 16.40 6.01 15.52
CA ILE A 272 15.05 5.44 15.53
C ILE A 272 15.10 3.91 15.37
N MET A 273 15.99 3.40 14.52
CA MET A 273 16.16 1.96 14.29
C MET A 273 16.62 1.18 15.53
N LYS A 274 17.23 1.86 16.51
CA LYS A 274 17.62 1.26 17.80
C LYS A 274 16.43 1.03 18.74
N GLY A 275 15.32 1.71 18.48
CA GLY A 275 14.08 1.61 19.25
C GLY A 275 12.95 0.99 18.45
N ARG A 276 11.78 0.89 19.09
CA ARG A 276 10.57 0.46 18.41
C ARG A 276 9.97 1.63 17.63
N TRP A 277 9.60 1.39 16.39
CA TRP A 277 8.93 2.39 15.58
C TRP A 277 7.92 1.73 14.64
N ARG A 278 6.93 2.50 14.25
CA ARG A 278 5.79 2.04 13.47
C ARG A 278 5.51 3.01 12.34
N MET A 279 5.08 2.48 11.21
CA MET A 279 4.35 3.24 10.22
C MET A 279 2.92 2.72 10.24
N VAL A 280 1.96 3.60 10.49
CA VAL A 280 0.55 3.27 10.27
C VAL A 280 0.17 3.67 8.84
N GLY A 281 -0.69 2.90 8.15
CA GLY A 281 -1.36 3.23 6.83
C GLY A 281 -1.58 2.27 5.63
N PHE A 282 -1.87 2.85 4.44
CA PHE A 282 -2.27 2.30 3.10
C PHE A 282 -1.46 2.83 1.89
N ALA A 283 -1.48 2.17 0.71
CA ALA A 283 -1.11 2.63 -0.65
C ALA A 283 -2.08 2.08 -1.70
N ASP A 284 -2.62 3.00 -2.49
CA ASP A 284 -3.29 2.69 -3.75
C ASP A 284 -2.20 2.56 -4.81
N HIS A 285 -2.32 1.58 -5.70
CA HIS A 285 -1.42 1.39 -6.84
C HIS A 285 -1.49 2.56 -7.83
N ARG A 286 -2.32 3.60 -7.58
CA ARG A 286 -2.26 4.91 -8.25
C ARG A 286 -1.66 6.08 -7.44
N SER A 287 -1.36 5.92 -6.15
CA SER A 287 -0.51 6.85 -5.38
C SER A 287 -0.06 6.25 -4.03
N PRO A 288 1.24 6.05 -3.79
CA PRO A 288 1.76 5.29 -2.63
C PRO A 288 1.96 6.07 -1.33
N LEU A 289 0.97 6.87 -0.87
CA LEU A 289 1.08 7.70 0.35
C LEU A 289 -0.26 7.84 1.16
N SER A 290 -0.69 6.88 2.01
CA SER A 290 -1.89 6.92 2.90
C SER A 290 -1.79 6.19 4.28
N SER A 291 -2.64 6.51 5.29
CA SER A 291 -2.75 6.04 6.69
C SER A 291 -3.75 6.76 7.57
N LEU A 292 -4.49 6.04 8.41
CA LEU A 292 -5.72 6.56 9.00
C LEU A 292 -6.70 6.96 7.88
N TRP A 293 -7.62 6.05 7.61
CA TRP A 293 -8.61 6.20 6.57
C TRP A 293 -9.90 6.73 7.19
N ARG A 294 -10.30 7.93 6.80
CA ARG A 294 -11.56 8.55 7.24
C ARG A 294 -12.50 8.69 6.07
N ALA A 295 -13.72 8.19 6.25
CA ALA A 295 -14.82 8.44 5.33
C ALA A 295 -15.21 9.92 5.37
N LEU A 296 -15.43 10.55 4.22
CA LEU A 296 -15.95 11.94 4.14
C LEU A 296 -17.38 12.00 3.66
N THR A 297 -17.85 10.92 3.04
CA THR A 297 -19.22 10.77 2.56
C THR A 297 -20.05 10.00 3.59
N GLY A 298 -21.33 10.39 3.71
CA GLY A 298 -22.32 9.75 4.57
C GLY A 298 -22.52 8.27 4.23
N PRO A 299 -23.24 7.53 5.09
CA PRO A 299 -22.81 6.22 5.56
C PRO A 299 -22.64 5.16 4.47
N TYR A 300 -23.43 5.22 3.40
CA TYR A 300 -23.34 4.26 2.32
C TYR A 300 -22.14 4.56 1.42
N GLN A 301 -21.26 3.57 1.28
CA GLN A 301 -20.08 3.63 0.44
C GLN A 301 -20.21 2.55 -0.61
N ASP A 302 -20.14 2.93 -1.88
CA ASP A 302 -20.12 2.00 -3.00
C ASP A 302 -18.94 1.02 -2.92
N ARG A 303 -17.82 1.52 -2.37
CA ARG A 303 -16.56 0.79 -2.32
C ARG A 303 -15.86 0.86 -0.97
N PRO A 304 -16.35 0.24 0.11
CA PRO A 304 -15.64 0.24 1.39
C PRO A 304 -14.25 -0.44 1.29
N LEU A 305 -13.45 -0.29 2.34
CA LEU A 305 -12.14 -0.94 2.44
C LEU A 305 -12.29 -2.28 3.15
N ALA A 306 -11.84 -3.36 2.51
CA ALA A 306 -11.67 -4.67 3.12
C ALA A 306 -10.26 -4.78 3.70
N LEU A 307 -10.15 -5.33 4.90
CA LEU A 307 -8.92 -5.52 5.67
C LEU A 307 -8.74 -7.02 5.94
N LEU A 308 -7.56 -7.54 5.64
CA LEU A 308 -7.22 -8.93 5.94
C LEU A 308 -6.74 -9.02 7.38
N ASP A 309 -7.38 -9.87 8.18
CA ASP A 309 -6.85 -10.18 9.50
C ASP A 309 -5.55 -10.97 9.35
N HIS A 310 -4.46 -10.38 9.84
CA HIS A 310 -3.10 -10.93 9.70
C HIS A 310 -2.97 -12.35 10.23
N ARG A 311 -3.80 -12.76 11.21
CA ARG A 311 -3.78 -14.12 11.78
C ARG A 311 -4.17 -15.19 10.75
N SER A 312 -4.83 -14.81 9.65
CA SER A 312 -5.22 -15.68 8.54
C SER A 312 -4.27 -15.65 7.33
N LEU A 313 -3.22 -14.81 7.40
CA LEU A 313 -2.26 -14.58 6.31
C LEU A 313 -1.01 -15.46 6.49
N ALA A 314 -0.55 -16.08 5.40
CA ALA A 314 0.75 -16.75 5.35
C ALA A 314 1.80 -15.88 4.63
N ALA A 315 3.08 -16.06 4.96
CA ALA A 315 4.16 -15.36 4.27
C ALA A 315 4.20 -15.66 2.76
N HIS A 316 3.88 -16.89 2.35
CA HIS A 316 3.87 -17.31 0.95
C HIS A 316 2.65 -16.77 0.15
N ASP A 317 1.65 -16.23 0.84
CA ASP A 317 0.54 -15.50 0.20
C ASP A 317 1.01 -14.14 -0.33
N LEU A 318 2.19 -13.66 0.08
CA LEU A 318 2.69 -12.34 -0.26
C LEU A 318 3.77 -12.43 -1.34
N LEU A 319 3.70 -11.54 -2.33
CA LEU A 319 4.75 -11.35 -3.32
C LEU A 319 5.19 -9.90 -3.35
N GLY A 320 6.49 -9.65 -3.15
CA GLY A 320 7.06 -8.31 -3.23
C GLY A 320 6.93 -7.73 -4.63
N ALA A 321 6.38 -6.52 -4.72
CA ALA A 321 6.18 -5.75 -5.94
C ALA A 321 6.85 -4.40 -5.83
N ASP A 322 7.65 -4.06 -6.84
CA ASP A 322 8.32 -2.76 -6.88
C ASP A 322 7.33 -1.63 -7.11
N VAL A 323 7.49 -0.54 -6.37
CA VAL A 323 6.80 0.72 -6.64
C VAL A 323 7.84 1.75 -7.05
N VAL A 324 7.96 1.97 -8.34
CA VAL A 324 9.07 2.74 -8.92
C VAL A 324 8.69 4.21 -9.01
N PHE A 325 9.48 5.09 -8.40
CA PHE A 325 9.35 6.54 -8.50
C PHE A 325 10.58 7.15 -9.17
N PRO A 326 10.51 8.41 -9.63
CA PRO A 326 11.69 9.07 -10.20
C PRO A 326 12.89 9.12 -9.25
N HIS A 327 12.65 9.23 -7.93
CA HIS A 327 13.69 9.45 -6.93
C HIS A 327 14.14 8.21 -6.17
N TYR A 328 13.34 7.12 -6.19
CA TYR A 328 13.69 5.86 -5.55
C TYR A 328 12.76 4.73 -6.00
N CYS A 329 13.17 3.49 -5.75
CA CYS A 329 12.31 2.32 -5.82
C CYS A 329 11.87 1.89 -4.43
N ASP A 330 10.55 1.86 -4.24
CA ASP A 330 9.92 1.32 -3.05
C ASP A 330 9.41 -0.11 -3.29
N GLU A 331 8.81 -0.74 -2.29
CA GLU A 331 8.26 -2.10 -2.42
C GLU A 331 7.03 -2.32 -1.52
N GLY A 332 5.97 -2.87 -2.10
CA GLY A 332 4.81 -3.39 -1.38
C GLY A 332 4.66 -4.90 -1.58
N TYR A 333 3.72 -5.53 -0.90
CA TYR A 333 3.26 -6.88 -1.16
C TYR A 333 1.97 -6.86 -1.98
N GLU A 334 1.93 -7.67 -3.03
CA GLU A 334 0.71 -8.15 -3.65
C GLU A 334 0.25 -9.43 -2.95
N VAL A 335 -1.07 -9.63 -2.83
CA VAL A 335 -1.63 -10.78 -2.11
C VAL A 335 -2.15 -11.84 -3.09
N ARG A 336 -1.66 -13.06 -2.96
CA ARG A 336 -2.17 -14.27 -3.62
C ARG A 336 -3.39 -14.80 -2.89
N TYR A 337 -4.31 -15.42 -3.62
CA TYR A 337 -5.52 -15.98 -3.04
C TYR A 337 -5.22 -17.12 -2.06
N SER A 338 -5.92 -17.10 -0.92
CA SER A 338 -6.05 -18.26 -0.06
C SER A 338 -7.48 -18.37 0.48
N PRO A 339 -8.08 -19.58 0.52
CA PRO A 339 -9.41 -19.77 1.12
C PRO A 339 -9.42 -19.57 2.65
N LEU A 340 -8.25 -19.53 3.28
CA LEU A 340 -8.13 -19.26 4.72
C LEU A 340 -8.17 -17.77 5.06
N HIS A 341 -8.02 -16.88 4.07
CA HIS A 341 -8.09 -15.43 4.31
C HIS A 341 -9.44 -15.05 4.92
N ARG A 342 -9.39 -14.19 5.95
CA ARG A 342 -10.58 -13.60 6.59
C ARG A 342 -10.56 -12.09 6.44
N TRP A 343 -11.47 -11.62 5.59
CA TRP A 343 -11.61 -10.22 5.26
C TRP A 343 -12.69 -9.57 6.11
N PHE A 344 -12.42 -8.35 6.55
CA PHE A 344 -13.30 -7.58 7.39
C PHE A 344 -13.47 -6.17 6.85
N TYR A 345 -14.61 -5.56 7.12
CA TYR A 345 -14.87 -4.15 6.86
C TYR A 345 -15.82 -3.60 7.92
N LYS A 346 -16.12 -2.30 7.85
CA LYS A 346 -17.17 -1.67 8.67
C LYS A 346 -18.17 -0.99 7.75
N SER A 347 -19.42 -1.42 7.82
CA SER A 347 -20.49 -0.77 7.06
C SER A 347 -20.92 0.55 7.70
N ARG A 348 -21.49 1.42 6.87
CA ARG A 348 -22.13 2.67 7.32
C ARG A 348 -21.22 3.58 8.14
N MET A 349 -19.96 3.69 7.74
CA MET A 349 -19.00 4.57 8.40
C MET A 349 -19.42 6.03 8.26
N THR A 350 -19.39 6.75 9.37
CA THR A 350 -19.63 8.18 9.43
C THR A 350 -18.32 8.98 9.35
N PRO A 351 -18.37 10.29 9.04
CA PRO A 351 -17.18 11.14 9.08
C PRO A 351 -16.52 11.27 10.45
N ASP A 352 -17.20 10.88 11.54
CA ASP A 352 -16.63 10.83 12.88
C ASP A 352 -15.83 9.55 13.15
N GLU A 353 -15.85 8.59 12.23
CA GLU A 353 -15.15 7.32 12.37
C GLU A 353 -13.92 7.27 11.48
N ALA A 354 -12.85 6.69 12.01
CA ALA A 354 -11.60 6.49 11.31
C ALA A 354 -11.14 5.03 11.44
N LEU A 355 -10.49 4.54 10.40
CA LEU A 355 -9.87 3.23 10.35
C LEU A 355 -8.35 3.41 10.45
N LEU A 356 -7.76 2.88 11.52
CA LEU A 356 -6.33 2.83 11.75
C LEU A 356 -5.81 1.42 11.45
N PHE A 357 -4.68 1.31 10.75
CA PHE A 357 -4.09 0.02 10.39
C PHE A 357 -2.60 0.18 10.14
N LYS A 358 -1.85 -0.92 10.29
CA LYS A 358 -0.39 -0.93 10.22
C LYS A 358 0.09 -1.02 8.76
N LEU A 359 0.99 -0.12 8.36
CA LEU A 359 1.86 -0.32 7.20
C LEU A 359 3.07 -1.16 7.57
N TYR A 360 3.61 -0.88 8.74
CA TYR A 360 4.86 -1.41 9.21
C TYR A 360 4.92 -1.29 10.74
N ASP A 361 5.46 -2.30 11.40
CA ASP A 361 5.87 -2.26 12.80
C ASP A 361 7.24 -2.92 12.88
N SER A 362 8.18 -2.29 13.57
CA SER A 362 9.51 -2.86 13.77
C SER A 362 9.51 -4.01 14.76
N SER A 363 8.44 -4.17 15.57
CA SER A 363 8.32 -5.28 16.51
C SER A 363 8.00 -6.59 15.79
N PRO A 364 8.79 -7.67 15.97
CA PRO A 364 8.46 -9.00 15.46
C PRO A 364 7.37 -9.70 16.28
N GLU A 365 7.05 -9.19 17.49
CA GLU A 365 6.10 -9.82 18.42
C GLU A 365 4.64 -9.48 18.11
N GLU A 366 4.39 -8.50 17.24
CA GLU A 366 3.06 -8.05 16.86
C GLU A 366 2.83 -8.15 15.37
N VAL A 367 1.58 -8.00 14.95
CA VAL A 367 1.26 -7.79 13.54
C VAL A 367 2.04 -6.58 13.03
N ARG A 368 2.74 -6.77 11.91
CA ARG A 368 3.61 -5.74 11.31
C ARG A 368 2.94 -4.94 10.20
N PHE A 369 1.94 -5.49 9.53
CA PHE A 369 1.23 -4.84 8.44
C PHE A 369 -0.14 -5.49 8.21
N CYS A 370 -1.05 -4.76 7.60
CA CYS A 370 -2.41 -5.21 7.29
C CYS A 370 -2.66 -5.12 5.78
N PRO A 371 -2.74 -6.25 5.06
CA PRO A 371 -3.22 -6.22 3.68
C PRO A 371 -4.66 -5.72 3.58
N HIS A 372 -4.96 -5.01 2.50
CA HIS A 372 -6.23 -4.31 2.35
C HIS A 372 -6.55 -4.08 0.88
N GLY A 373 -7.82 -3.88 0.55
CA GLY A 373 -8.25 -3.57 -0.82
C GLY A 373 -9.68 -3.06 -0.86
N ALA A 374 -10.01 -2.21 -1.84
CA ALA A 374 -11.40 -1.80 -2.03
C ALA A 374 -12.19 -2.92 -2.73
N PHE A 375 -13.44 -3.11 -2.34
CA PHE A 375 -14.37 -4.01 -3.04
C PHE A 375 -15.64 -3.26 -3.42
N VAL A 376 -16.45 -3.81 -4.34
CA VAL A 376 -17.79 -3.28 -4.61
C VAL A 376 -18.75 -3.95 -3.62
N ASP A 377 -19.38 -3.18 -2.74
CA ASP A 377 -20.33 -3.74 -1.78
C ASP A 377 -21.68 -3.98 -2.47
N PRO A 378 -22.11 -5.22 -2.70
CA PRO A 378 -23.40 -5.50 -3.33
C PRO A 378 -24.59 -5.17 -2.43
N SER A 379 -24.39 -4.86 -1.15
CA SER A 379 -25.46 -4.54 -0.20
C SER A 379 -25.94 -3.09 -0.25
N VAL A 380 -25.19 -2.21 -0.93
CA VAL A 380 -25.56 -0.79 -1.06
C VAL A 380 -26.41 -0.56 -2.32
N PRO A 381 -27.37 0.39 -2.30
CA PRO A 381 -28.22 0.68 -3.46
C PRO A 381 -27.41 1.07 -4.70
N GLU A 382 -27.92 0.72 -5.87
CA GLU A 382 -27.38 1.24 -7.13
C GLU A 382 -27.48 2.78 -7.15
N GLY A 383 -26.44 3.44 -7.65
CA GLY A 383 -26.33 4.90 -7.61
C GLY A 383 -25.85 5.48 -6.27
N THR A 384 -25.44 4.63 -5.31
CA THR A 384 -24.69 5.08 -4.12
C THR A 384 -23.51 5.96 -4.56
N PRO A 385 -23.36 7.19 -4.02
CA PRO A 385 -22.26 8.08 -4.40
C PRO A 385 -20.90 7.42 -4.22
N GLN A 386 -19.96 7.76 -5.10
CA GLN A 386 -18.59 7.31 -4.95
C GLN A 386 -18.02 7.76 -3.61
N ARG A 387 -17.45 6.81 -2.89
CA ARG A 387 -16.77 7.04 -1.61
C ARG A 387 -15.70 8.11 -1.74
N ALA A 388 -15.78 9.13 -0.88
CA ALA A 388 -14.69 10.08 -0.69
C ALA A 388 -13.99 9.84 0.66
N SER A 389 -12.67 9.88 0.66
CA SER A 389 -11.86 9.63 1.86
C SER A 389 -10.77 10.67 2.08
N VAL A 390 -10.40 10.83 3.35
CA VAL A 390 -9.15 11.46 3.79
C VAL A 390 -8.23 10.37 4.30
N GLU A 391 -6.99 10.42 3.85
CA GLU A 391 -5.91 9.54 4.27
C GLU A 391 -4.75 10.39 4.77
N LEU A 392 -4.18 10.06 5.92
CA LEU A 392 -3.02 10.70 6.59
C LEU A 392 -1.76 9.80 6.44
N ARG A 393 -0.55 10.10 6.94
CA ARG A 393 0.55 9.09 7.10
C ARG A 393 1.27 9.39 8.39
N ALA A 394 1.86 8.43 9.08
CA ALA A 394 2.69 8.78 10.23
C ALA A 394 3.78 7.74 10.46
N ILE A 395 5.00 8.24 10.69
CA ILE A 395 6.06 7.49 11.34
C ILE A 395 5.97 7.82 12.84
N ILE A 396 5.83 6.79 13.65
CA ILE A 396 5.56 6.92 15.08
C ILE A 396 6.66 6.19 15.83
N ILE A 397 7.35 6.89 16.72
CA ILE A 397 8.55 6.41 17.40
C ILE A 397 8.22 6.20 18.86
N GLY A 398 8.49 4.99 19.36
CA GLY A 398 8.26 4.60 20.75
C GLY A 398 9.44 4.79 21.66
#